data_AF-A0A2M7MFD5-F1
#
_entry.id   AF-A0A2M7MFD5-F1
#
_cell.length_a   1.000
_cell.length_b   1.000
_cell.length_c   1.000
_cell.angle_alpha   90.00
_cell.angle_beta   90.00
_cell.angle_gamma   90.00
#
_symmetry.space_group_name_H-M   'P 1'
#
loop_
_entity.id
_entity.type
_entity.pdbx_description
1 polymer ?
#
loop_
_entity_poly.entity_id
_entity_poly.type
_entity_poly.pdbx_seq_one_letter_code
_entity_poly.pdbx_strand_id
1 'polypeptide(L)'
;MSKIRFRADTTNSFFGNFLYAQVLPEENFLVRLKNEVPWERFTQGMLSVYKGGGEYGPTPYAPDKILRMLLVPYLFNISEREAENVVRFNLLAKYFVGLGVDELPPDNSTLTVFKDRLLKAQGQKAWESLFTKIIIFAKRKGIVFGKLQIIDSTHTTADVNLAQDNKRQKKEDKPPRDKEAAFKTKGKKEAFTDSGKKVMVKDTIYGFKAHTSLNQKTQIITSLKVTSAKEDDGKQFCTLVEKDERLGIINTKQTDRTKQNIYTADKAYDDGNNHEYLTEKNLVSAIILKETRTKKKDPHKEPWLAMMASPAYQESIPKRKQIEKKFGEEKKHHGFAKARYLGLRKYAIQAYLTAIVVNLKRIMLLTSLENQVCLAKIPMSCNSPRGYCN
;
A
#
# COMPACT_ATOMS: atom_id res chain seq x y z
N MET A 1 5.68 33.99 19.43
CA MET A 1 5.77 33.02 18.32
C MET A 1 5.04 33.60 17.13
N SER A 2 5.68 33.65 15.96
CA SER A 2 5.09 34.04 14.68
C SER A 2 3.90 33.13 14.36
N LYS A 3 2.77 33.71 13.93
CA LYS A 3 1.59 32.93 13.53
C LYS A 3 1.87 32.24 12.19
N ILE A 4 1.68 30.93 12.12
CA ILE A 4 1.77 30.16 10.87
C ILE A 4 0.71 30.68 9.89
N ARG A 5 1.11 30.92 8.64
CA ARG A 5 0.27 31.44 7.56
C ARG A 5 0.20 30.42 6.42
N PHE A 6 -1.00 30.20 5.90
CA PHE A 6 -1.23 29.43 4.67
C PHE A 6 -1.85 30.34 3.60
N ARG A 7 -1.80 29.92 2.34
CA ARG A 7 -2.59 30.58 1.29
C ARG A 7 -4.05 30.64 1.71
N ALA A 8 -4.66 31.81 1.56
CA ALA A 8 -6.10 31.94 1.73
C ALA A 8 -6.81 31.02 0.74
N ASP A 9 -7.90 30.41 1.17
CA ASP A 9 -8.77 29.62 0.32
C ASP A 9 -10.20 30.18 0.33
N THR A 10 -10.94 29.87 -0.72
CA THR A 10 -12.31 30.31 -0.95
C THR A 10 -13.29 29.20 -0.55
N THR A 11 -12.87 28.24 0.28
CA THR A 11 -13.72 27.13 0.71
C THR A 11 -14.93 27.59 1.53
N ASN A 12 -14.86 28.75 2.19
CA ASN A 12 -15.98 29.38 2.88
C ASN A 12 -16.69 30.47 2.06
N SER A 13 -16.32 30.64 0.79
CA SER A 13 -17.01 31.55 -0.12
C SER A 13 -18.29 30.93 -0.69
N PHE A 14 -19.07 31.74 -1.41
CA PHE A 14 -20.22 31.25 -2.20
C PHE A 14 -19.83 30.11 -3.16
N PHE A 15 -18.63 30.20 -3.76
CA PHE A 15 -18.08 29.19 -4.67
C PHE A 15 -17.37 28.04 -3.95
N GLY A 16 -17.42 28.01 -2.61
CA GLY A 16 -16.78 26.99 -1.77
C GLY A 16 -17.71 25.85 -1.37
N ASN A 17 -17.66 25.47 -0.09
CA ASN A 17 -18.41 24.37 0.50
C ASN A 17 -19.93 24.51 0.31
N PHE A 18 -20.45 25.74 0.24
CA PHE A 18 -21.87 25.99 -0.01
C PHE A 18 -22.34 25.41 -1.34
N LEU A 19 -21.61 25.65 -2.44
CA LEU A 19 -21.95 25.07 -3.74
C LEU A 19 -21.78 23.54 -3.71
N TYR A 20 -20.69 23.06 -3.13
CA TYR A 20 -20.40 21.62 -3.08
C TYR A 20 -21.48 20.83 -2.34
N ALA A 21 -22.01 21.36 -1.24
CA ALA A 21 -23.09 20.73 -0.49
C ALA A 21 -24.39 20.56 -1.31
N GLN A 22 -24.61 21.39 -2.32
CA GLN A 22 -25.80 21.30 -3.19
C GLN A 22 -25.64 20.31 -4.34
N VAL A 23 -24.41 20.08 -4.82
CA VAL A 23 -24.16 19.35 -6.07
C VAL A 23 -23.44 18.03 -5.89
N LEU A 24 -22.71 17.83 -4.79
CA LEU A 24 -21.93 16.61 -4.57
C LEU A 24 -22.68 15.65 -3.63
N PRO A 25 -22.89 14.38 -4.03
CA PRO A 25 -23.54 13.41 -3.16
C PRO A 25 -22.61 13.02 -2.00
N GLU A 26 -23.13 13.05 -0.77
CA GLU A 26 -22.37 12.75 0.45
C GLU A 26 -21.77 11.34 0.44
N GLU A 27 -22.47 10.39 -0.16
CA GLU A 27 -22.04 8.99 -0.28
C GLU A 27 -20.90 8.78 -1.30
N ASN A 28 -20.59 9.79 -2.11
CA ASN A 28 -19.51 9.67 -3.08
C ASN A 28 -18.18 9.38 -2.37
N PHE A 29 -17.44 8.41 -2.91
CA PHE A 29 -16.16 7.99 -2.36
C PHE A 29 -15.20 9.16 -2.07
N LEU A 30 -15.03 10.12 -2.98
CA LEU A 30 -14.11 11.25 -2.79
C LEU A 30 -14.60 12.26 -1.76
N VAL A 31 -15.92 12.44 -1.65
CA VAL A 31 -16.55 13.30 -0.65
C VAL A 31 -16.36 12.71 0.74
N ARG A 32 -16.71 11.43 0.91
CA ARG A 32 -16.46 10.66 2.14
C ARG A 32 -14.98 10.66 2.51
N LEU A 33 -14.10 10.44 1.53
CA LEU A 33 -12.67 10.39 1.75
C LEU A 33 -12.12 11.74 2.26
N LYS A 34 -12.63 12.88 1.76
CA LYS A 34 -12.26 14.21 2.29
C LYS A 34 -12.76 14.41 3.71
N ASN A 35 -14.02 14.06 3.97
CA ASN A 35 -14.71 14.40 5.22
C ASN A 35 -14.37 13.46 6.38
N GLU A 36 -14.19 12.16 6.11
CA GLU A 36 -14.01 11.14 7.15
C GLU A 36 -12.55 10.96 7.59
N VAL A 37 -11.59 11.29 6.72
CA VAL A 37 -10.17 11.11 7.00
C VAL A 37 -9.62 12.35 7.70
N PRO A 38 -8.96 12.22 8.86
CA PRO A 38 -8.39 13.34 9.59
C PRO A 38 -7.06 13.79 8.97
N TRP A 39 -7.13 14.43 7.79
CA TRP A 39 -5.96 14.78 6.97
C TRP A 39 -4.91 15.60 7.71
N GLU A 40 -5.32 16.56 8.54
CA GLU A 40 -4.41 17.39 9.32
C GLU A 40 -3.54 16.57 10.27
N ARG A 41 -4.09 15.50 10.88
CA ARG A 41 -3.33 14.57 11.74
C ARG A 41 -2.32 13.76 10.95
N PHE A 42 -2.63 13.44 9.69
CA PHE A 42 -1.73 12.71 8.82
C PHE A 42 -0.52 13.56 8.42
N THR A 43 -0.73 14.86 8.22
CA THR A 43 0.31 15.80 7.84
C THR A 43 0.95 16.56 9.01
N GLN A 44 0.58 16.26 10.25
CA GLN A 44 1.24 16.80 11.43
C GLN A 44 2.76 16.54 11.35
N GLY A 45 3.55 17.61 11.52
CA GLY A 45 5.01 17.58 11.40
C GLY A 45 5.55 17.77 9.99
N MET A 46 4.72 17.67 8.94
CA MET A 46 5.16 17.91 7.54
C MET A 46 5.39 19.41 7.25
N LEU A 47 4.86 20.32 8.07
CA LEU A 47 5.13 21.75 7.92
C LEU A 47 6.62 22.08 8.10
N SER A 48 7.35 21.28 8.90
CA SER A 48 8.79 21.46 9.13
C SER A 48 9.63 21.41 7.84
N VAL A 49 9.12 20.79 6.77
CA VAL A 49 9.84 20.69 5.50
C VAL A 49 9.63 21.89 4.58
N TYR A 50 8.73 22.82 4.91
CA TYR A 50 8.52 24.04 4.15
C TYR A 50 9.58 25.08 4.50
N LYS A 51 10.12 25.76 3.49
CA LYS A 51 11.06 26.86 3.70
C LYS A 51 10.37 27.95 4.55
N GLY A 52 10.98 28.29 5.68
CA GLY A 52 10.44 29.25 6.64
C GLY A 52 9.26 28.76 7.48
N GLY A 53 8.92 27.47 7.45
CA GLY A 53 7.93 26.87 8.35
C GLY A 53 6.50 27.43 8.24
N GLY A 54 6.21 28.21 7.20
CA GLY A 54 4.97 28.99 7.11
C GLY A 54 4.95 30.27 7.96
N GLU A 55 6.06 30.64 8.58
CA GLU A 55 6.21 31.84 9.39
C GLU A 55 6.66 33.05 8.55
N TYR A 56 7.58 32.84 7.61
CA TYR A 56 8.12 33.88 6.72
C TYR A 56 8.31 33.39 5.28
N GLY A 57 8.43 34.33 4.35
CA GLY A 57 8.46 34.05 2.91
C GLY A 57 7.06 33.86 2.29
N PRO A 58 6.98 33.34 1.05
CA PRO A 58 5.70 33.11 0.37
C PRO A 58 4.80 32.17 1.16
N THR A 59 3.52 32.51 1.28
CA THR A 59 2.53 31.67 1.99
C THR A 59 2.40 30.30 1.30
N PRO A 60 2.70 29.20 2.01
CA PRO A 60 2.60 27.86 1.45
C PRO A 60 1.15 27.38 1.40
N TYR A 61 0.90 26.37 0.56
CA TYR A 61 -0.28 25.54 0.69
C TYR A 61 -0.20 24.73 1.99
N ALA A 62 -1.35 24.50 2.61
CA ALA A 62 -1.45 23.61 3.75
C ALA A 62 -0.99 22.18 3.36
N PRO A 63 -0.19 21.49 4.21
CA PRO A 63 0.36 20.17 3.89
C PRO A 63 -0.71 19.12 3.54
N ASP A 64 -1.87 19.19 4.16
CA ASP A 64 -3.00 18.30 3.93
C ASP A 64 -3.60 18.49 2.52
N LYS A 65 -3.71 19.72 2.01
CA LYS A 65 -4.10 19.99 0.61
C LYS A 65 -3.09 19.37 -0.37
N ILE A 66 -1.80 19.57 -0.12
CA ILE A 66 -0.74 19.01 -0.97
C ILE A 66 -0.77 17.48 -0.93
N LEU A 67 -0.97 16.88 0.24
CA LEU A 67 -1.10 15.44 0.35
C LEU A 67 -2.32 14.91 -0.43
N ARG A 68 -3.48 15.54 -0.33
CA ARG A 68 -4.66 15.14 -1.10
C ARG A 68 -4.42 15.28 -2.62
N MET A 69 -3.79 16.38 -3.05
CA MET A 69 -3.38 16.56 -4.45
C MET A 69 -2.42 15.45 -4.92
N LEU A 70 -1.48 15.02 -4.08
CA LEU A 70 -0.55 13.91 -4.39
C LEU A 70 -1.24 12.55 -4.54
N LEU A 71 -2.42 12.35 -3.94
CA LEU A 71 -3.16 11.10 -4.06
C LEU A 71 -3.98 11.03 -5.36
N VAL A 72 -4.35 12.17 -5.96
CA VAL A 72 -5.16 12.23 -7.20
C VAL A 72 -4.54 11.43 -8.37
N PRO A 73 -3.24 11.58 -8.71
CA PRO A 73 -2.61 10.78 -9.78
C PRO A 73 -2.76 9.26 -9.61
N TYR A 74 -2.80 8.79 -8.36
CA TYR A 74 -2.92 7.38 -8.02
C TYR A 74 -4.39 6.93 -7.98
N LEU A 75 -5.29 7.79 -7.52
CA LEU A 75 -6.74 7.56 -7.51
C LEU A 75 -7.31 7.39 -8.93
N PHE A 76 -6.82 8.19 -9.88
CA PHE A 76 -7.31 8.22 -11.25
C PHE A 76 -6.41 7.50 -12.27
N ASN A 77 -5.26 6.97 -11.83
CA ASN A 77 -4.24 6.37 -12.71
C ASN A 77 -3.77 7.31 -13.84
N ILE A 78 -3.44 8.54 -13.48
CA ILE A 78 -3.00 9.60 -14.40
C ILE A 78 -1.64 10.15 -13.96
N SER A 79 -0.99 10.95 -14.80
CA SER A 79 0.23 11.68 -14.44
C SER A 79 -0.06 12.84 -13.49
N GLU A 80 1.00 13.38 -12.84
CA GLU A 80 0.86 14.55 -11.96
C GLU A 80 0.47 15.82 -12.73
N ARG A 81 0.87 15.91 -14.01
CA ARG A 81 0.46 16.99 -14.91
C ARG A 81 -1.02 16.91 -15.27
N GLU A 82 -1.51 15.71 -15.61
CA GLU A 82 -2.93 15.50 -15.88
C GLU A 82 -3.79 15.73 -14.64
N ALA A 83 -3.28 15.42 -13.45
CA ALA A 83 -3.98 15.67 -12.19
C ALA A 83 -4.32 17.16 -11.99
N GLU A 84 -3.49 18.09 -12.46
CA GLU A 84 -3.82 19.53 -12.44
C GLU A 84 -5.11 19.81 -13.21
N ASN A 85 -5.24 19.29 -14.42
CA ASN A 85 -6.43 19.48 -15.24
C ASN A 85 -7.64 18.77 -14.63
N VAL A 86 -7.47 17.54 -14.13
CA VAL A 86 -8.55 16.82 -13.45
C VAL A 86 -9.05 17.60 -12.24
N VAL A 87 -8.18 18.11 -11.38
CA VAL A 87 -8.59 18.89 -10.20
C VAL A 87 -9.15 20.25 -10.60
N ARG A 88 -8.70 20.85 -11.71
CA ARG A 88 -9.23 22.12 -12.22
C ARG A 88 -10.69 22.00 -12.67
N PHE A 89 -11.05 20.91 -13.34
CA PHE A 89 -12.36 20.80 -14.02
C PHE A 89 -13.34 19.83 -13.36
N ASN A 90 -12.85 18.82 -12.62
CA ASN A 90 -13.71 17.84 -11.96
C ASN A 90 -14.05 18.30 -10.54
N LEU A 91 -15.32 18.63 -10.28
CA LEU A 91 -15.79 19.13 -8.98
C LEU A 91 -15.52 18.17 -7.81
N LEU A 92 -15.63 16.85 -8.02
CA LEU A 92 -15.33 15.86 -6.96
C LEU A 92 -13.84 15.85 -6.61
N ALA A 93 -12.96 15.88 -7.61
CA ALA A 93 -11.52 15.93 -7.38
C ALA A 93 -11.11 17.27 -6.74
N LYS A 94 -11.72 18.38 -7.19
CA LYS A 94 -11.50 19.72 -6.63
C LYS A 94 -11.92 19.80 -5.16
N TYR A 95 -13.12 19.32 -4.86
CA TYR A 95 -13.63 19.22 -3.49
C TYR A 95 -12.72 18.36 -2.63
N PHE A 96 -12.31 17.18 -3.13
CA PHE A 96 -11.40 16.29 -2.41
C PHE A 96 -10.09 16.98 -2.05
N VAL A 97 -9.45 17.72 -2.96
CA VAL A 97 -8.23 18.48 -2.64
C VAL A 97 -8.52 19.56 -1.59
N GLY A 98 -9.73 20.10 -1.58
CA GLY A 98 -10.19 21.12 -0.64
C GLY A 98 -9.99 22.53 -1.20
N LEU A 99 -10.28 22.72 -2.48
CA LEU A 99 -10.22 24.01 -3.17
C LEU A 99 -11.66 24.50 -3.39
N GLY A 100 -11.90 25.82 -3.33
CA GLY A 100 -13.12 26.39 -3.87
C GLY A 100 -13.20 26.25 -5.40
N VAL A 101 -14.40 26.36 -5.96
CA VAL A 101 -14.66 26.09 -7.39
C VAL A 101 -13.88 27.06 -8.30
N ASP A 102 -13.71 28.29 -7.84
CA ASP A 102 -12.98 29.38 -8.48
C ASP A 102 -11.45 29.30 -8.26
N GLU A 103 -10.97 28.45 -7.36
CA GLU A 103 -9.53 28.28 -7.11
C GLU A 103 -8.83 27.44 -8.19
N LEU A 104 -7.56 27.80 -8.41
CA LEU A 104 -6.62 27.03 -9.21
C LEU A 104 -5.91 25.97 -8.37
N PRO A 105 -5.69 24.76 -8.92
CA PRO A 105 -4.98 23.71 -8.20
C PRO A 105 -3.48 24.01 -8.06
N PRO A 106 -2.81 23.43 -7.04
CA PRO A 106 -1.36 23.36 -7.00
C PRO A 106 -0.82 22.68 -8.28
N ASP A 107 0.26 23.22 -8.84
CA ASP A 107 0.91 22.65 -10.02
C ASP A 107 1.79 21.44 -9.67
N ASN A 108 2.18 20.65 -10.68
CA ASN A 108 3.05 19.49 -10.54
C ASN A 108 4.43 19.85 -9.95
N SER A 109 4.87 21.10 -10.17
CA SER A 109 6.16 21.57 -9.67
C SER A 109 6.11 21.68 -8.14
N THR A 110 5.01 22.17 -7.58
CA THR A 110 4.75 22.20 -6.15
C THR A 110 4.77 20.80 -5.54
N LEU A 111 4.15 19.82 -6.21
CA LEU A 111 4.14 18.42 -5.76
C LEU A 111 5.55 17.80 -5.75
N THR A 112 6.31 18.06 -6.80
CA THR A 112 7.70 17.60 -6.93
C THR A 112 8.56 18.17 -5.80
N VAL A 113 8.49 19.49 -5.59
CA VAL A 113 9.24 20.18 -4.54
C VAL A 113 8.87 19.65 -3.14
N PHE A 114 7.58 19.41 -2.87
CA PHE A 114 7.15 18.86 -1.58
C PHE A 114 7.70 17.45 -1.34
N LYS A 115 7.58 16.54 -2.32
CA LYS A 115 8.14 15.18 -2.21
C LYS A 115 9.65 15.19 -1.99
N ASP A 116 10.38 16.02 -2.75
CA ASP A 116 11.83 16.10 -2.63
C ASP A 116 12.27 16.65 -1.27
N ARG A 117 11.56 17.65 -0.73
CA ARG A 117 11.81 18.18 0.62
C ARG A 117 11.56 17.12 1.69
N LEU A 118 10.44 16.41 1.61
CA LEU A 118 10.09 15.36 2.56
C LEU A 118 11.09 14.19 2.49
N LEU A 119 11.51 13.81 1.28
CA LEU A 119 12.51 12.78 1.06
C LEU A 119 13.90 13.19 1.60
N LYS A 120 14.30 14.45 1.45
CA LYS A 120 15.55 14.97 2.01
C LYS A 120 15.54 15.01 3.54
N ALA A 121 14.43 15.44 4.14
CA ALA A 121 14.33 15.60 5.59
C ALA A 121 14.17 14.28 6.36
N GLN A 122 13.36 13.36 5.83
CA GLN A 122 12.94 12.16 6.57
C GLN A 122 13.13 10.84 5.80
N GLY A 123 13.62 10.91 4.56
CA GLY A 123 13.77 9.74 3.70
C GLY A 123 12.45 9.01 3.47
N GLN A 124 12.52 7.69 3.48
CA GLN A 124 11.34 6.83 3.31
C GLN A 124 10.42 6.82 4.54
N LYS A 125 10.94 7.17 5.73
CA LYS A 125 10.21 7.06 7.00
C LYS A 125 8.96 7.94 7.05
N ALA A 126 8.94 9.08 6.37
CA ALA A 126 7.75 9.94 6.29
C ALA A 126 6.55 9.21 5.66
N TRP A 127 6.79 8.51 4.55
CA TRP A 127 5.75 7.77 3.83
C TRP A 127 5.32 6.51 4.56
N GLU A 128 6.26 5.83 5.21
CA GLU A 128 5.97 4.68 6.08
C GLU A 128 5.15 5.09 7.31
N SER A 129 5.47 6.24 7.92
CA SER A 129 4.70 6.81 9.03
C SER A 129 3.28 7.18 8.57
N LEU A 130 3.15 7.82 7.40
CA LEU A 130 1.84 8.12 6.83
C LEU A 130 1.03 6.85 6.58
N PHE A 131 1.62 5.84 5.95
CA PHE A 131 0.99 4.54 5.74
C PHE A 131 0.55 3.89 7.06
N THR A 132 1.40 3.93 8.09
CA THR A 132 1.06 3.47 9.45
C THR A 132 -0.15 4.20 10.03
N LYS A 133 -0.23 5.53 9.87
CA LYS A 133 -1.38 6.33 10.32
C LYS A 133 -2.69 5.90 9.63
N ILE A 134 -2.64 5.45 8.37
CA ILE A 134 -3.80 4.91 7.65
C ILE A 134 -4.30 3.59 8.28
N ILE A 135 -3.37 2.71 8.68
CA ILE A 135 -3.73 1.45 9.35
C ILE A 135 -4.34 1.73 10.73
N ILE A 136 -3.77 2.65 11.49
CA ILE A 136 -4.32 3.10 12.78
C ILE A 136 -5.72 3.72 12.58
N PHE A 137 -5.90 4.53 11.54
CA PHE A 137 -7.21 5.07 11.18
C PHE A 137 -8.23 3.97 10.87
N ALA A 138 -7.84 2.92 10.14
CA ALA A 138 -8.71 1.76 9.89
C ALA A 138 -9.19 1.12 11.20
N LYS A 139 -8.27 0.87 12.15
CA LYS A 139 -8.61 0.33 13.48
C LYS A 139 -9.58 1.26 14.23
N ARG A 140 -9.34 2.57 14.21
CA ARG A 140 -10.20 3.57 14.86
C ARG A 140 -11.60 3.66 14.25
N LYS A 141 -11.74 3.32 12.97
CA LYS A 141 -13.03 3.19 12.28
C LYS A 141 -13.74 1.86 12.60
N GLY A 142 -13.23 1.06 13.55
CA GLY A 142 -13.84 -0.20 13.99
C GLY A 142 -13.50 -1.40 13.11
N ILE A 143 -12.57 -1.27 12.16
CA ILE A 143 -12.19 -2.40 11.29
C ILE A 143 -11.39 -3.42 12.10
N VAL A 144 -11.94 -4.63 12.22
CA VAL A 144 -11.33 -5.76 12.92
C VAL A 144 -10.53 -6.63 11.95
N PHE A 145 -9.21 -6.68 12.14
CA PHE A 145 -8.29 -7.52 11.37
C PHE A 145 -8.45 -9.00 11.73
N GLY A 146 -8.39 -9.88 10.72
CA GLY A 146 -8.48 -11.33 10.92
C GLY A 146 -7.14 -11.95 11.32
N LYS A 147 -7.14 -13.23 11.71
CA LYS A 147 -5.94 -13.94 12.16
C LYS A 147 -4.91 -14.23 11.06
N LEU A 148 -5.34 -14.32 9.80
CA LEU A 148 -4.51 -14.73 8.67
C LEU A 148 -3.91 -13.53 7.92
N GLN A 149 -2.59 -13.54 7.79
CA GLN A 149 -1.79 -12.63 6.96
C GLN A 149 -1.26 -13.38 5.73
N ILE A 150 -1.30 -12.71 4.58
CA ILE A 150 -0.77 -13.21 3.33
C ILE A 150 0.43 -12.34 2.96
N ILE A 151 1.60 -12.95 2.81
CA ILE A 151 2.81 -12.27 2.34
C ILE A 151 3.10 -12.69 0.91
N ASP A 152 3.34 -11.70 0.05
CA ASP A 152 3.79 -11.90 -1.32
C ASP A 152 4.52 -10.65 -1.83
N SER A 153 5.18 -10.77 -2.98
CA SER A 153 5.88 -9.67 -3.63
C SER A 153 5.36 -9.39 -5.04
N THR A 154 5.41 -8.12 -5.44
CA THR A 154 5.03 -7.71 -6.78
C THR A 154 6.10 -6.86 -7.41
N HIS A 155 6.36 -7.11 -8.69
CA HIS A 155 7.37 -6.38 -9.44
C HIS A 155 6.79 -5.18 -10.18
N THR A 156 7.57 -4.11 -10.25
CA THR A 156 7.31 -2.88 -11.00
C THR A 156 8.47 -2.62 -11.97
N THR A 157 8.16 -2.44 -13.26
CA THR A 157 9.17 -2.20 -14.29
C THR A 157 9.73 -0.78 -14.17
N ALA A 158 11.04 -0.58 -14.26
CA ALA A 158 11.65 0.76 -14.24
C ALA A 158 11.21 1.62 -15.42
N ASP A 159 11.21 2.95 -15.26
CA ASP A 159 10.96 3.89 -16.36
C ASP A 159 12.21 4.14 -17.19
N VAL A 160 12.72 3.07 -17.81
CA VAL A 160 13.92 3.10 -18.63
C VAL A 160 13.65 2.39 -19.94
N ASN A 161 13.87 3.09 -21.06
CA ASN A 161 13.94 2.43 -22.36
C ASN A 161 15.28 1.69 -22.46
N LEU A 162 15.26 0.39 -22.13
CA LEU A 162 16.46 -0.45 -22.09
C LEU A 162 17.24 -0.47 -23.40
N ALA A 163 16.56 -0.44 -24.55
CA ALA A 163 17.23 -0.45 -25.84
C ALA A 163 18.05 0.83 -26.07
N GLN A 164 17.46 1.99 -25.75
CA GLN A 164 18.15 3.27 -25.84
C GLN A 164 19.25 3.40 -24.78
N ASP A 165 18.99 2.96 -23.54
CA ASP A 165 19.98 3.04 -22.47
C ASP A 165 21.18 2.13 -22.77
N ASN A 166 20.98 0.91 -23.28
CA ASN A 166 22.07 0.03 -23.71
C ASN A 166 22.93 0.66 -24.82
N LYS A 167 22.32 1.37 -25.77
CA LYS A 167 23.07 2.11 -26.81
C LYS A 167 23.90 3.23 -26.20
N ARG A 168 23.31 4.01 -25.28
CA ARG A 168 23.98 5.10 -24.55
C ARG A 168 25.17 4.59 -23.73
N GLN A 169 24.98 3.50 -22.98
CA GLN A 169 26.04 2.89 -22.18
C GLN A 169 27.22 2.44 -23.05
N LYS A 170 26.95 1.78 -24.18
CA LYS A 170 28.01 1.28 -25.08
C LYS A 170 28.73 2.38 -25.87
N LYS A 171 28.01 3.41 -26.32
CA LYS A 171 28.58 4.48 -27.16
C LYS A 171 29.27 5.59 -26.36
N GLU A 172 28.74 5.91 -25.18
CA GLU A 172 29.14 7.08 -24.40
C GLU A 172 29.80 6.70 -23.07
N ASP A 173 30.00 5.41 -22.79
CA ASP A 173 30.53 4.86 -21.53
C ASP A 173 29.83 5.40 -20.27
N LYS A 174 28.52 5.66 -20.39
CA LYS A 174 27.70 6.20 -19.29
C LYS A 174 27.17 5.07 -18.41
N PRO A 175 27.01 5.27 -17.10
CA PRO A 175 26.38 4.28 -16.22
C PRO A 175 24.89 4.08 -16.56
N PRO A 176 24.27 2.98 -16.10
CA PRO A 176 22.83 2.73 -16.27
C PRO A 176 21.97 3.93 -15.88
N ARG A 177 20.87 4.14 -16.61
CA ARG A 177 19.97 5.28 -16.37
C ARG A 177 19.38 5.24 -14.96
N ASP A 178 19.06 4.05 -14.48
CA ASP A 178 18.64 3.80 -13.11
C ASP A 178 19.61 2.82 -12.44
N LYS A 179 20.49 3.34 -11.59
CA LYS A 179 21.53 2.53 -10.94
C LYS A 179 20.97 1.58 -9.89
N GLU A 180 19.76 1.83 -9.39
CA GLU A 180 19.16 1.07 -8.29
C GLU A 180 18.13 0.04 -8.79
N ALA A 181 17.70 0.15 -10.05
CA ALA A 181 16.92 -0.88 -10.72
C ALA A 181 17.81 -2.06 -11.12
N ALA A 182 17.26 -3.28 -11.01
CA ALA A 182 18.00 -4.50 -11.30
C ALA A 182 17.20 -5.47 -12.18
N PHE A 183 17.91 -6.35 -12.89
CA PHE A 183 17.30 -7.43 -13.64
C PHE A 183 16.92 -8.61 -12.74
N LYS A 184 15.75 -9.20 -13.00
CA LYS A 184 15.31 -10.48 -12.42
C LYS A 184 14.63 -11.30 -13.49
N THR A 185 15.00 -12.58 -13.60
CA THR A 185 14.28 -13.55 -14.44
C THR A 185 13.07 -14.07 -13.67
N LYS A 186 11.86 -13.85 -14.21
CA LYS A 186 10.60 -14.36 -13.66
C LYS A 186 10.31 -15.79 -14.08
N GLY A 187 10.81 -16.18 -15.26
CA GLY A 187 10.60 -17.51 -15.81
C GLY A 187 11.08 -17.58 -17.25
N LYS A 188 10.46 -18.47 -18.01
CA LYS A 188 10.63 -18.56 -19.47
C LYS A 188 9.27 -18.30 -20.11
N LYS A 189 9.27 -17.59 -21.23
CA LYS A 189 8.08 -17.39 -22.07
C LYS A 189 8.35 -17.83 -23.48
N GLU A 190 7.30 -18.23 -24.17
CA GLU A 190 7.35 -18.47 -25.60
C GLU A 190 7.47 -17.14 -26.33
N ALA A 191 8.42 -17.05 -27.25
CA ALA A 191 8.54 -15.98 -28.22
C ALA A 191 8.72 -16.59 -29.61
N PHE A 192 8.42 -15.81 -30.64
CA PHE A 192 8.64 -16.21 -32.02
C PHE A 192 9.85 -15.46 -32.56
N THR A 193 10.70 -16.16 -33.29
CA THR A 193 11.76 -15.52 -34.10
C THR A 193 11.15 -14.83 -35.32
N ASP A 194 11.92 -13.96 -35.97
CA ASP A 194 11.53 -13.34 -37.24
C ASP A 194 11.23 -14.37 -38.34
N SER A 195 11.75 -15.59 -38.20
CA SER A 195 11.46 -16.76 -39.05
C SER A 195 10.23 -17.58 -38.63
N GLY A 196 9.44 -17.11 -37.66
CA GLY A 196 8.23 -17.79 -37.19
C GLY A 196 8.47 -19.00 -36.27
N LYS A 197 9.72 -19.29 -35.90
CA LYS A 197 10.06 -20.43 -35.02
C LYS A 197 9.79 -20.08 -33.55
N LYS A 198 9.09 -20.97 -32.85
CA LYS A 198 8.89 -20.89 -31.40
C LYS A 198 10.21 -21.10 -30.67
N VAL A 199 10.59 -20.13 -29.84
CA VAL A 199 11.77 -20.17 -28.97
C VAL A 199 11.39 -19.79 -27.54
N MET A 200 11.94 -20.53 -26.57
CA MET A 200 11.77 -20.19 -25.15
C MET A 200 12.78 -19.11 -24.76
N VAL A 201 12.30 -17.90 -24.51
CA VAL A 201 13.13 -16.79 -24.03
C VAL A 201 12.95 -16.57 -22.54
N LYS A 202 13.99 -16.11 -21.86
CA LYS A 202 13.89 -15.72 -20.45
C LYS A 202 12.92 -14.54 -20.35
N ASP A 203 11.88 -14.68 -19.53
CA ASP A 203 11.04 -13.56 -19.17
C ASP A 203 11.74 -12.77 -18.07
N THR A 204 12.32 -11.62 -18.43
CA THR A 204 13.08 -10.76 -17.53
C THR A 204 12.32 -9.49 -17.24
N ILE A 205 12.44 -9.02 -16.00
CA ILE A 205 12.03 -7.68 -15.62
C ILE A 205 13.26 -6.89 -15.19
N TYR A 206 13.29 -5.62 -15.57
CA TYR A 206 14.23 -4.64 -15.03
C TYR A 206 13.45 -3.64 -14.19
N GLY A 207 13.77 -3.55 -12.89
CA GLY A 207 13.09 -2.61 -12.01
C GLY A 207 13.17 -2.97 -10.54
N PHE A 208 12.04 -2.82 -9.88
CA PHE A 208 11.90 -2.89 -8.43
C PHE A 208 10.87 -3.93 -8.02
N LYS A 209 10.81 -4.18 -6.72
CA LYS A 209 9.88 -5.11 -6.11
C LYS A 209 9.34 -4.53 -4.80
N ALA A 210 8.05 -4.74 -4.56
CA ALA A 210 7.37 -4.41 -3.32
C ALA A 210 6.89 -5.70 -2.63
N HIS A 211 7.41 -5.95 -1.44
CA HIS A 211 7.03 -7.05 -0.55
C HIS A 211 5.94 -6.55 0.38
N THR A 212 4.84 -7.28 0.46
CA THR A 212 3.59 -6.80 1.03
C THR A 212 3.01 -7.85 1.97
N SER A 213 2.54 -7.41 3.15
CA SER A 213 1.66 -8.19 4.02
C SER A 213 0.23 -7.69 3.86
N LEU A 214 -0.71 -8.60 3.61
CA LEU A 214 -2.13 -8.33 3.41
C LEU A 214 -2.95 -9.10 4.44
N ASN A 215 -3.79 -8.39 5.19
CA ASN A 215 -4.73 -9.08 6.07
C ASN A 215 -5.85 -9.72 5.24
N GLN A 216 -5.97 -11.04 5.35
CA GLN A 216 -6.91 -11.82 4.54
C GLN A 216 -8.36 -11.39 4.74
N LYS A 217 -8.79 -11.14 5.98
CA LYS A 217 -10.19 -10.76 6.29
C LYS A 217 -10.55 -9.39 5.71
N THR A 218 -9.69 -8.39 5.93
CA THR A 218 -10.01 -7.00 5.58
C THR A 218 -9.57 -6.62 4.17
N GLN A 219 -8.65 -7.37 3.55
CA GLN A 219 -7.97 -6.98 2.30
C GLN A 219 -7.22 -5.64 2.39
N ILE A 220 -6.84 -5.25 3.60
CA ILE A 220 -6.00 -4.07 3.86
C ILE A 220 -4.55 -4.52 3.89
N ILE A 221 -3.70 -3.82 3.14
CA ILE A 221 -2.25 -3.99 3.17
C ILE A 221 -1.78 -3.46 4.52
N THR A 222 -1.13 -4.27 5.33
CA THR A 222 -0.73 -3.90 6.71
C THR A 222 0.75 -3.56 6.81
N SER A 223 1.58 -4.14 5.92
CA SER A 223 3.01 -3.87 5.88
C SER A 223 3.54 -3.84 4.44
N LEU A 224 4.55 -2.99 4.21
CA LEU A 224 5.19 -2.81 2.91
C LEU A 224 6.71 -2.65 3.08
N LYS A 225 7.48 -3.25 2.18
CA LYS A 225 8.92 -3.07 2.03
C LYS A 225 9.27 -3.06 0.55
N VAL A 226 10.12 -2.12 0.12
CA VAL A 226 10.56 -2.04 -1.28
C VAL A 226 12.03 -2.40 -1.40
N THR A 227 12.38 -3.03 -2.52
CA THR A 227 13.74 -3.44 -2.87
C THR A 227 13.96 -3.32 -4.38
N SER A 228 15.21 -3.50 -4.83
CA SER A 228 15.47 -3.80 -6.25
C SER A 228 14.81 -5.14 -6.62
N ALA A 229 14.57 -5.39 -7.91
CA ALA A 229 13.96 -6.64 -8.36
C ALA A 229 14.83 -7.88 -8.11
N LYS A 230 16.15 -7.70 -7.91
CA LYS A 230 17.11 -8.80 -7.70
C LYS A 230 16.99 -9.41 -6.29
N GLU A 231 16.63 -8.59 -5.30
CA GLU A 231 16.60 -9.00 -3.89
C GLU A 231 15.71 -10.23 -3.64
N ASP A 232 16.12 -10.99 -2.62
CA ASP A 232 15.46 -12.22 -2.21
C ASP A 232 14.22 -11.93 -1.35
N ASP A 233 13.12 -12.61 -1.69
CA ASP A 233 11.82 -12.44 -1.07
C ASP A 233 11.80 -13.00 0.35
N GLY A 234 12.40 -14.18 0.55
CA GLY A 234 12.50 -14.84 1.84
C GLY A 234 13.14 -13.96 2.91
N LYS A 235 14.17 -13.18 2.54
CA LYS A 235 14.88 -12.27 3.47
C LYS A 235 14.04 -11.09 3.95
N GLN A 236 12.94 -10.75 3.27
CA GLN A 236 12.08 -9.62 3.66
C GLN A 236 10.92 -10.05 4.58
N PHE A 237 10.71 -11.36 4.76
CA PHE A 237 9.57 -11.91 5.49
C PHE A 237 9.50 -11.40 6.94
N CYS A 238 10.54 -11.62 7.73
CA CYS A 238 10.55 -11.25 9.16
C CYS A 238 10.33 -9.75 9.36
N THR A 239 10.90 -8.90 8.49
CA THR A 239 10.67 -7.45 8.53
C THR A 239 9.19 -7.07 8.37
N LEU A 240 8.43 -7.79 7.54
CA LEU A 240 6.99 -7.56 7.40
C LEU A 240 6.22 -8.01 8.66
N VAL A 241 6.57 -9.17 9.22
CA VAL A 241 5.97 -9.67 10.47
C VAL A 241 6.21 -8.70 11.63
N GLU A 242 7.43 -8.16 11.77
CA GLU A 242 7.77 -7.17 12.80
C GLU A 242 6.99 -5.87 12.68
N LYS A 243 6.67 -5.45 11.45
CA LYS A 243 5.85 -4.25 11.22
C LYS A 243 4.40 -4.52 11.62
N ASP A 244 3.85 -5.68 11.25
CA ASP A 244 2.50 -6.09 11.66
C ASP A 244 2.39 -6.23 13.20
N GLU A 245 3.44 -6.75 13.86
CA GLU A 245 3.52 -6.82 15.33
C GLU A 245 3.49 -5.43 15.96
N ARG A 246 4.33 -4.51 15.48
CA ARG A 246 4.38 -3.11 15.96
C ARG A 246 3.05 -2.37 15.80
N LEU A 247 2.27 -2.70 14.78
CA LEU A 247 0.95 -2.11 14.53
C LEU A 247 -0.17 -2.78 15.37
N GLY A 248 0.16 -3.83 16.14
CA GLY A 248 -0.79 -4.64 16.87
C GLY A 248 -1.83 -5.26 15.95
N ILE A 249 -1.40 -5.68 14.76
CA ILE A 249 -2.20 -6.44 13.79
C ILE A 249 -2.18 -7.93 14.14
N ILE A 250 -1.06 -8.38 14.69
CA ILE A 250 -0.87 -9.72 15.23
C ILE A 250 -0.63 -9.66 16.73
N ASN A 251 -0.92 -10.76 17.42
CA ASN A 251 -0.68 -10.93 18.85
C ASN A 251 0.25 -12.13 19.09
N THR A 252 1.52 -11.85 19.34
CA THR A 252 2.56 -12.86 19.63
C THR A 252 2.44 -13.44 21.04
N LYS A 253 1.68 -12.78 21.93
CA LYS A 253 1.45 -13.23 23.31
C LYS A 253 0.18 -14.10 23.47
N GLN A 254 -0.40 -14.57 22.37
CA GLN A 254 -1.62 -15.37 22.40
C GLN A 254 -1.38 -16.76 23.02
N THR A 255 -2.05 -17.08 24.13
CA THR A 255 -1.92 -18.41 24.77
C THR A 255 -2.85 -19.45 24.16
N ASP A 256 -3.97 -19.03 23.58
CA ASP A 256 -4.92 -19.91 22.90
C ASP A 256 -4.45 -20.23 21.47
N ARG A 257 -3.99 -21.47 21.26
CA ARG A 257 -3.50 -21.97 19.96
C ARG A 257 -4.51 -21.79 18.83
N THR A 258 -5.81 -21.84 19.10
CA THR A 258 -6.86 -21.69 18.07
C THR A 258 -6.99 -20.26 17.54
N LYS A 259 -6.51 -19.29 18.33
CA LYS A 259 -6.55 -17.85 18.05
C LYS A 259 -5.20 -17.27 17.61
N GLN A 260 -4.17 -18.10 17.48
CA GLN A 260 -2.88 -17.66 16.97
C GLN A 260 -3.02 -17.06 15.57
N ASN A 261 -2.22 -16.03 15.30
CA ASN A 261 -2.11 -15.48 13.97
C ASN A 261 -1.36 -16.45 13.05
N ILE A 262 -1.79 -16.50 11.79
CA ILE A 262 -1.26 -17.42 10.77
C ILE A 262 -0.63 -16.56 9.66
N TYR A 263 0.55 -16.95 9.19
CA TYR A 263 1.16 -16.38 8.00
C TYR A 263 1.21 -17.40 6.88
N THR A 264 0.70 -17.03 5.72
CA THR A 264 0.87 -17.79 4.48
C THR A 264 1.63 -16.97 3.45
N ALA A 265 2.46 -17.65 2.67
CA ALA A 265 3.30 -17.03 1.66
C ALA A 265 3.62 -18.02 0.55
N ASP A 266 4.17 -17.53 -0.56
CA ASP A 266 4.61 -18.37 -1.67
C ASP A 266 5.80 -19.26 -1.32
N LYS A 267 6.21 -20.09 -2.30
CA LYS A 267 7.33 -21.02 -2.15
C LYS A 267 8.69 -20.31 -2.06
N ALA A 268 8.82 -19.07 -2.54
CA ALA A 268 10.06 -18.30 -2.42
C ALA A 268 10.35 -17.93 -0.95
N TYR A 269 9.33 -17.81 -0.11
CA TYR A 269 9.46 -17.56 1.33
C TYR A 269 9.76 -18.81 2.17
N ASP A 270 9.78 -20.01 1.57
CA ASP A 270 10.13 -21.25 2.28
C ASP A 270 11.64 -21.29 2.58
N ASP A 271 11.98 -20.73 3.75
CA ASP A 271 13.30 -20.67 4.36
C ASP A 271 13.21 -21.11 5.82
N GLY A 272 14.22 -21.85 6.30
CA GLY A 272 14.22 -22.39 7.68
C GLY A 272 14.06 -21.29 8.72
N ASN A 273 14.77 -20.17 8.53
CA ASN A 273 14.75 -19.03 9.44
C ASN A 273 13.35 -18.40 9.52
N ASN A 274 12.60 -18.38 8.42
CA ASN A 274 11.23 -17.83 8.42
C ASN A 274 10.26 -18.70 9.23
N HIS A 275 10.37 -20.02 9.13
CA HIS A 275 9.55 -20.95 9.89
C HIS A 275 9.90 -20.93 11.39
N GLU A 276 11.18 -20.92 11.71
CA GLU A 276 11.69 -20.82 13.08
C GLU A 276 11.25 -19.50 13.72
N TYR A 277 11.43 -18.37 13.02
CA TYR A 277 11.01 -17.05 13.49
C TYR A 277 9.51 -16.98 13.83
N LEU A 278 8.64 -17.56 12.99
CA LEU A 278 7.21 -17.64 13.30
C LEU A 278 6.95 -18.47 14.56
N THR A 279 7.65 -19.59 14.71
CA THR A 279 7.50 -20.48 15.87
C THR A 279 7.94 -19.79 17.16
N GLU A 280 9.09 -19.11 17.16
CA GLU A 280 9.59 -18.31 18.29
C GLU A 280 8.63 -17.18 18.68
N LYS A 281 7.98 -16.57 17.69
CA LYS A 281 6.98 -15.52 17.88
C LYS A 281 5.59 -16.06 18.22
N ASN A 282 5.45 -17.38 18.40
CA ASN A 282 4.20 -18.04 18.75
C ASN A 282 3.10 -17.79 17.68
N LEU A 283 3.52 -17.82 16.41
CA LEU A 283 2.72 -17.66 15.20
C LEU A 283 2.70 -18.96 14.40
N VAL A 284 1.62 -19.17 13.64
CA VAL A 284 1.47 -20.39 12.83
C VAL A 284 2.01 -20.17 11.42
N SER A 285 2.88 -21.07 10.97
CA SER A 285 3.39 -21.06 9.61
C SER A 285 2.50 -21.85 8.65
N ALA A 286 2.09 -21.20 7.58
CA ALA A 286 1.39 -21.78 6.43
C ALA A 286 2.04 -21.35 5.10
N ILE A 287 3.38 -21.28 5.09
CA ILE A 287 4.19 -20.96 3.89
C ILE A 287 4.24 -22.19 2.98
N ILE A 288 4.12 -21.99 1.66
CA ILE A 288 4.16 -23.12 0.72
C ILE A 288 5.53 -23.77 0.73
N LEU A 289 5.57 -25.07 1.03
CA LEU A 289 6.83 -25.80 1.15
C LEU A 289 7.39 -26.19 -0.22
N LYS A 290 8.72 -26.12 -0.35
CA LYS A 290 9.49 -26.66 -1.47
C LYS A 290 9.46 -28.18 -1.41
N GLU A 291 9.50 -28.80 -2.59
CA GLU A 291 9.57 -30.26 -2.71
C GLU A 291 10.82 -30.84 -2.05
N THR A 292 11.90 -30.05 -2.00
CA THR A 292 13.14 -30.42 -1.33
C THR A 292 12.98 -30.63 0.17
N ARG A 293 11.90 -30.17 0.81
CA ARG A 293 11.59 -30.48 2.22
C ARG A 293 10.71 -31.72 2.35
N THR A 294 9.72 -31.84 1.48
CA THR A 294 8.67 -32.87 1.62
C THR A 294 9.03 -34.19 0.98
N LYS A 295 9.84 -34.19 -0.09
CA LYS A 295 10.29 -35.40 -0.80
C LYS A 295 11.63 -35.95 -0.30
N LYS A 296 12.14 -35.47 0.85
CA LYS A 296 13.36 -36.06 1.45
C LYS A 296 13.12 -37.53 1.81
N LYS A 297 14.18 -38.34 1.71
CA LYS A 297 14.16 -39.74 2.17
C LYS A 297 14.31 -39.85 3.69
N ASP A 298 14.74 -38.77 4.33
CA ASP A 298 15.03 -38.66 5.76
C ASP A 298 13.76 -38.39 6.61
N PRO A 299 13.63 -38.96 7.83
CA PRO A 299 12.57 -38.65 8.79
C PRO A 299 12.43 -37.16 9.16
N HIS A 300 13.45 -36.32 8.95
CA HIS A 300 13.35 -34.86 9.14
C HIS A 300 12.26 -34.16 8.30
N LYS A 301 11.58 -34.88 7.39
CA LYS A 301 10.39 -34.39 6.67
C LYS A 301 9.10 -34.39 7.50
N GLU A 302 9.02 -35.17 8.57
CA GLU A 302 7.77 -35.38 9.32
C GLU A 302 7.13 -34.10 9.86
N PRO A 303 7.87 -33.14 10.46
CA PRO A 303 7.29 -31.87 10.90
C PRO A 303 6.66 -31.07 9.76
N TRP A 304 7.25 -31.14 8.56
CA TRP A 304 6.77 -30.46 7.36
C TRP A 304 5.49 -31.11 6.82
N LEU A 305 5.39 -32.44 6.86
CA LEU A 305 4.19 -33.17 6.49
C LEU A 305 3.04 -32.91 7.49
N ALA A 306 3.35 -32.89 8.79
CA ALA A 306 2.39 -32.52 9.82
C ALA A 306 1.88 -31.08 9.64
N MET A 307 2.75 -30.14 9.28
CA MET A 307 2.35 -28.77 8.93
C MET A 307 1.38 -28.76 7.75
N MET A 308 1.67 -29.49 6.66
CA MET A 308 0.77 -29.58 5.49
C MET A 308 -0.58 -30.21 5.80
N ALA A 309 -0.61 -31.18 6.73
CA ALA A 309 -1.83 -31.83 7.18
C ALA A 309 -2.66 -30.95 8.13
N SER A 310 -2.06 -29.89 8.70
CA SER A 310 -2.77 -29.02 9.65
C SER A 310 -3.92 -28.25 8.99
N PRO A 311 -5.07 -28.06 9.70
CA PRO A 311 -6.19 -27.26 9.17
C PRO A 311 -5.78 -25.82 8.83
N ALA A 312 -4.92 -25.22 9.66
CA ALA A 312 -4.40 -23.86 9.44
C ALA A 312 -3.68 -23.74 8.10
N TYR A 313 -2.92 -24.76 7.69
CA TYR A 313 -2.25 -24.79 6.39
C TYR A 313 -3.25 -24.93 5.25
N GLN A 314 -4.09 -25.97 5.29
CA GLN A 314 -5.03 -26.31 4.23
C GLN A 314 -6.03 -25.18 3.95
N GLU A 315 -6.51 -24.48 4.98
CA GLU A 315 -7.41 -23.34 4.84
C GLU A 315 -6.73 -22.07 4.31
N SER A 316 -5.43 -21.91 4.56
CA SER A 316 -4.70 -20.67 4.24
C SER A 316 -4.22 -20.64 2.79
N ILE A 317 -3.75 -21.78 2.25
CA ILE A 317 -3.17 -21.84 0.90
C ILE A 317 -4.12 -21.31 -0.19
N PRO A 318 -5.41 -21.69 -0.26
CA PRO A 318 -6.32 -21.20 -1.30
C PRO A 318 -6.64 -19.72 -1.18
N LYS A 319 -6.44 -19.12 0.00
CA LYS A 319 -6.73 -17.71 0.26
C LYS A 319 -5.64 -16.78 -0.29
N ARG A 320 -4.44 -17.29 -0.60
CA ARG A 320 -3.33 -16.50 -1.18
C ARG A 320 -3.72 -15.77 -2.46
N LYS A 321 -4.61 -16.33 -3.30
CA LYS A 321 -5.13 -15.67 -4.52
C LYS A 321 -5.69 -14.26 -4.31
N GLN A 322 -6.03 -13.90 -3.06
CA GLN A 322 -6.49 -12.57 -2.70
C GLN A 322 -5.40 -11.50 -2.85
N ILE A 323 -4.14 -11.80 -2.52
CA ILE A 323 -3.03 -10.83 -2.69
C ILE A 323 -2.71 -10.60 -4.16
N GLU A 324 -2.80 -11.65 -5.00
CA GLU A 324 -2.64 -11.53 -6.45
C GLU A 324 -3.72 -10.61 -7.05
N LYS A 325 -4.98 -10.74 -6.60
CA LYS A 325 -6.06 -9.82 -6.99
C LYS A 325 -5.75 -8.38 -6.54
N LYS A 326 -5.19 -8.20 -5.34
CA LYS A 326 -4.81 -6.88 -4.83
C LYS A 326 -3.69 -6.25 -5.67
N PHE A 327 -2.66 -7.02 -6.01
CA PHE A 327 -1.63 -6.57 -6.94
C PHE A 327 -2.17 -6.28 -8.35
N GLY A 328 -3.16 -7.04 -8.80
CA GLY A 328 -3.91 -6.76 -10.02
C GLY A 328 -4.60 -5.39 -9.97
N GLU A 329 -5.27 -5.07 -8.86
CA GLU A 329 -5.88 -3.76 -8.62
C GLU A 329 -4.83 -2.63 -8.68
N GLU A 330 -3.73 -2.75 -7.94
CA GLU A 330 -2.66 -1.75 -7.90
C GLU A 330 -2.06 -1.48 -9.29
N LYS A 331 -1.85 -2.54 -10.08
CA LYS A 331 -1.25 -2.42 -11.41
C LYS A 331 -2.21 -1.86 -12.43
N LYS A 332 -3.45 -2.36 -12.47
CA LYS A 332 -4.43 -2.02 -13.50
C LYS A 332 -5.07 -0.66 -13.25
N HIS A 333 -5.34 -0.31 -12.00
CA HIS A 333 -6.14 0.86 -11.64
C HIS A 333 -5.37 1.96 -10.90
N HIS A 334 -4.12 1.72 -10.50
CA HIS A 334 -3.34 2.69 -9.72
C HIS A 334 -1.91 2.90 -10.23
N GLY A 335 -1.60 2.36 -11.41
CA GLY A 335 -0.35 2.65 -12.13
C GLY A 335 0.89 2.03 -11.48
N PHE A 336 0.75 0.89 -10.81
CA PHE A 336 1.87 0.23 -10.11
C PHE A 336 2.68 -0.74 -10.99
N ALA A 337 2.26 -0.97 -12.24
CA ALA A 337 2.95 -1.86 -13.17
C ALA A 337 4.30 -1.28 -13.64
N LYS A 338 4.40 0.05 -13.76
CA LYS A 338 5.58 0.78 -14.23
C LYS A 338 5.95 1.86 -13.20
N ALA A 339 7.25 2.04 -12.97
CA ALA A 339 7.76 3.08 -12.11
C ALA A 339 7.46 4.45 -12.73
N ARG A 340 7.10 5.43 -11.90
CA ARG A 340 6.89 6.83 -12.31
C ARG A 340 8.18 7.65 -12.23
N TYR A 341 9.18 7.13 -11.51
CA TYR A 341 10.41 7.84 -11.19
C TYR A 341 11.59 6.87 -11.20
N LEU A 342 12.80 7.43 -11.40
CA LEU A 342 14.06 6.70 -11.27
C LEU A 342 14.50 6.62 -9.81
N GLY A 343 15.13 5.50 -9.45
CA GLY A 343 15.73 5.25 -8.14
C GLY A 343 14.75 4.68 -7.10
N LEU A 344 15.28 3.83 -6.20
CA LEU A 344 14.52 3.10 -5.19
C LEU A 344 13.81 4.04 -4.22
N ARG A 345 14.44 5.16 -3.86
CA ARG A 345 13.84 6.14 -2.94
C ARG A 345 12.56 6.75 -3.49
N LYS A 346 12.52 7.08 -4.79
CA LYS A 346 11.31 7.64 -5.43
C LYS A 346 10.30 6.54 -5.75
N TYR A 347 10.76 5.33 -6.10
CA TYR A 347 9.90 4.16 -6.17
C TYR A 347 9.19 3.87 -4.85
N ALA A 348 9.88 4.01 -3.70
CA ALA A 348 9.27 3.86 -2.39
C ALA A 348 8.08 4.80 -2.16
N ILE A 349 8.19 6.06 -2.63
CA ILE A 349 7.09 7.02 -2.58
C ILE A 349 5.90 6.49 -3.38
N GLN A 350 6.13 6.03 -4.62
CA GLN A 350 5.10 5.45 -5.46
C GLN A 350 4.43 4.24 -4.79
N ALA A 351 5.21 3.33 -4.22
CA ALA A 351 4.69 2.13 -3.56
C ALA A 351 3.82 2.48 -2.35
N TYR A 352 4.28 3.38 -1.46
CA TYR A 352 3.47 3.81 -0.33
C TYR A 352 2.22 4.58 -0.74
N LEU A 353 2.30 5.53 -1.68
CA LEU A 353 1.12 6.27 -2.13
C LEU A 353 0.08 5.36 -2.77
N THR A 354 0.53 4.36 -3.55
CA THR A 354 -0.36 3.33 -4.12
C THR A 354 -1.02 2.53 -3.01
N ALA A 355 -0.24 1.99 -2.06
CA ALA A 355 -0.75 1.22 -0.92
C ALA A 355 -1.74 2.03 -0.06
N ILE A 356 -1.46 3.32 0.16
CA ILE A 356 -2.33 4.25 0.87
C ILE A 356 -3.67 4.41 0.13
N VAL A 357 -3.64 4.65 -1.19
CA VAL A 357 -4.86 4.80 -1.99
C VAL A 357 -5.73 3.54 -1.96
N VAL A 358 -5.13 2.37 -2.20
CA VAL A 358 -5.90 1.11 -2.20
C VAL A 358 -6.43 0.73 -0.82
N ASN A 359 -5.72 1.12 0.24
CA ASN A 359 -6.20 0.96 1.61
C ASN A 359 -7.34 1.93 1.93
N LEU A 360 -7.21 3.21 1.57
CA LEU A 360 -8.27 4.21 1.77
C LEU A 360 -9.57 3.80 1.04
N LYS A 361 -9.45 3.35 -0.21
CA LYS A 361 -10.58 2.75 -0.96
C LYS A 361 -11.21 1.60 -0.20
N ARG A 362 -10.39 0.68 0.33
CA ARG A 362 -10.90 -0.48 1.07
C ARG A 362 -11.54 -0.07 2.40
N ILE A 363 -10.98 0.90 3.11
CA ILE A 363 -11.53 1.41 4.38
C ILE A 363 -12.90 2.03 4.12
N MET A 364 -13.03 2.95 3.15
CA MET A 364 -14.32 3.59 2.83
C MET A 364 -15.39 2.57 2.41
N LEU A 365 -14.99 1.51 1.72
CA LEU A 365 -15.88 0.40 1.37
C LEU A 365 -16.31 -0.39 2.61
N LEU A 366 -15.37 -0.75 3.50
CA LEU A 366 -15.68 -1.51 4.72
C LEU A 366 -16.50 -0.70 5.74
N THR A 367 -16.45 0.63 5.69
CA THR A 367 -17.16 1.53 6.60
C THR A 367 -18.41 2.15 5.99
N SER A 368 -18.79 1.81 4.75
CA SER A 368 -20.03 2.30 4.14
C SER A 368 -21.25 1.83 4.92
N LEU A 369 -22.32 2.65 4.95
CA LEU A 369 -23.54 2.39 5.70
C LEU A 369 -24.18 1.04 5.34
N GLU A 370 -24.12 0.63 4.07
CA GLU A 370 -24.58 -0.69 3.60
C GLU A 370 -23.90 -1.87 4.33
N ASN A 371 -22.61 -1.74 4.65
CA ASN A 371 -21.86 -2.76 5.39
C ASN A 371 -22.05 -2.67 6.91
N GLN A 372 -22.43 -1.51 7.44
CA GLN A 372 -22.75 -1.35 8.86
C GLN A 372 -24.07 -2.03 9.24
N VAL A 373 -25.08 -2.02 8.34
CA VAL A 373 -26.35 -2.74 8.54
C VAL A 373 -26.13 -4.26 8.64
N CYS A 374 -25.17 -4.82 7.92
CA CYS A 374 -24.79 -6.23 8.02
C CYS A 374 -24.03 -6.57 9.32
N LEU A 375 -23.24 -5.64 9.87
CA LEU A 375 -22.53 -5.84 11.14
C LEU A 375 -23.44 -5.66 12.37
N ALA A 376 -24.49 -4.86 12.27
CA ALA A 376 -25.50 -4.67 13.32
C ALA A 376 -26.46 -5.88 13.47
N LYS A 377 -26.42 -6.87 12.57
CA LYS A 377 -27.21 -8.11 12.65
C LYS A 377 -26.51 -9.26 13.42
N ILE A 378 -25.58 -8.95 14.33
CA ILE A 378 -25.21 -9.90 15.37
C ILE A 378 -26.32 -9.81 16.43
N PRO A 379 -27.13 -10.87 16.65
CA PRO A 379 -28.22 -10.78 17.59
C PRO A 379 -27.64 -10.51 18.98
N MET A 380 -28.05 -9.40 19.60
CA MET A 380 -27.96 -9.28 21.05
C MET A 380 -28.76 -10.45 21.62
N SER A 381 -28.05 -11.44 22.17
CA SER A 381 -28.67 -12.55 22.89
C SER A 381 -29.46 -11.95 24.05
N CYS A 382 -30.78 -12.08 23.99
CA CYS A 382 -31.66 -11.95 25.14
C CYS A 382 -31.14 -12.85 26.25
N ASN A 383 -30.70 -12.25 27.35
CA ASN A 383 -30.55 -12.92 28.63
C ASN A 383 -31.20 -12.01 29.69
N SER A 384 -32.48 -12.27 29.93
CA SER A 384 -33.15 -11.92 31.19
C SER A 384 -33.70 -13.23 31.77
N PRO A 385 -33.12 -13.74 32.86
CA PRO A 385 -33.83 -14.61 33.78
C PRO A 385 -34.14 -13.84 35.08
N ARG A 386 -35.28 -14.22 35.70
CA ARG A 386 -35.87 -13.73 36.97
C ARG A 386 -36.85 -12.58 36.72
N GLY A 387 -38.13 -12.67 37.05
CA GLY A 387 -38.79 -13.47 38.09
C GLY A 387 -39.53 -12.50 38.98
N TYR A 388 -40.86 -12.53 38.98
CA TYR A 388 -41.68 -11.95 40.03
C TYR A 388 -42.87 -12.88 40.29
N CYS A 389 -42.90 -13.37 41.52
CA CYS A 389 -44.11 -13.82 42.19
C CYS A 389 -45.07 -12.64 42.31
N ASN A 390 -46.30 -12.82 41.82
CA ASN A 390 -47.55 -12.79 42.60
C ASN A 390 -48.72 -13.10 41.68
#